data_AF-A0A2A6BXH1-F1
#
_entry.id   AF-A0A2A6BXH1-F1
#
_cell.length_a   1.000
_cell.length_b   1.000
_cell.length_c   1.000
_cell.angle_alpha   90.00
_cell.angle_beta   90.00
_cell.angle_gamma   90.00
#
_symmetry.space_group_name_H-M   'P 1'
#
loop_
_entity.id
_entity.type
_entity.pdbx_description
1 polymer ?
#
loop_
_entity_poly.entity_id
_entity_poly.type
_entity_poly.pdbx_seq_one_letter_code
_entity_poly.pdbx_strand_id
1 'polypeptide(L)'
;MRVALLVLLTITATIALQCWNNGVLKLDSGKEKPVKQKIDCQDGEEYCLKTWTFDDNNKTVPHRQCGDGLCASEYCSDETNTCCCKGNYCNGASSTSLVMTSLLVGASAWLRL
;
A
#
# COMPACT_ATOMS: atom_id res chain seq x y z
N MET A 1 40.63 3.04 27.53
CA MET A 1 39.25 2.51 27.61
C MET A 1 38.32 3.42 26.80
N ARG A 2 38.27 3.29 25.47
CA ARG A 2 37.46 4.19 24.60
C ARG A 2 36.77 3.46 23.43
N VAL A 3 36.67 2.13 23.49
CA VAL A 3 36.19 1.31 22.35
C VAL A 3 34.83 0.65 22.63
N ALA A 4 34.28 0.77 23.84
CA ALA A 4 33.10 -0.01 24.25
C ALA A 4 31.73 0.58 23.86
N LEU A 5 31.66 1.76 23.23
CA LEU A 5 30.42 2.55 23.15
C LEU A 5 29.75 2.61 21.76
N LEU A 6 30.27 1.89 20.75
CA LEU A 6 29.78 1.97 19.36
C LEU A 6 28.96 0.76 18.87
N VAL A 7 28.70 -0.25 19.71
CA VAL A 7 28.08 -1.51 19.26
C VAL A 7 26.55 -1.56 19.47
N LEU A 8 25.93 -0.54 20.08
CA LEU A 8 24.53 -0.64 20.54
C LEU A 8 23.43 -0.14 19.58
N LEU A 9 23.70 0.19 18.31
CA LEU A 9 22.76 0.95 17.46
C LEU A 9 22.41 0.34 16.08
N THR A 10 22.57 -0.97 15.89
CA THR A 10 22.05 -1.65 14.68
C THR A 10 20.91 -2.61 15.02
N ILE A 11 19.88 -2.12 15.70
CA ILE A 11 18.56 -2.75 15.62
C ILE A 11 17.93 -2.16 14.36
N THR A 12 18.20 -2.76 13.20
CA THR A 12 17.36 -2.52 12.02
C THR A 12 16.00 -3.12 12.34
N ALA A 13 15.11 -2.32 12.92
CA ALA A 13 13.70 -2.68 13.01
C ALA A 13 13.21 -2.85 11.57
N THR A 14 13.07 -4.10 11.12
CA THR A 14 12.35 -4.42 9.90
C THR A 14 10.91 -4.03 10.14
N ILE A 15 10.54 -2.83 9.66
CA ILE A 15 9.17 -2.36 9.72
C ILE A 15 8.42 -3.18 8.68
N ALA A 16 7.62 -4.15 9.12
CA ALA A 16 6.76 -4.91 8.23
C ALA A 16 5.86 -3.94 7.45
N LEU A 17 5.77 -4.11 6.14
CA LEU A 17 4.91 -3.31 5.28
C LEU A 17 3.45 -3.53 5.68
N GLN A 18 2.68 -2.46 5.82
CA GLN A 18 1.25 -2.58 6.12
C GLN A 18 0.42 -2.32 4.87
N CYS A 19 -0.52 -3.20 4.54
CA CYS A 19 -1.39 -3.04 3.38
C CYS A 19 -2.87 -3.12 3.79
N TRP A 20 -3.76 -2.61 2.93
CA TRP A 20 -5.17 -2.94 3.04
C TRP A 20 -5.41 -4.35 2.50
N ASN A 21 -6.30 -5.10 3.17
CA ASN A 21 -6.85 -6.35 2.71
C ASN A 21 -8.37 -6.25 2.63
N ASN A 22 -8.98 -7.03 1.75
CA ASN A 22 -10.41 -7.24 1.73
C ASN A 22 -10.79 -8.24 2.83
N GLY A 23 -11.64 -7.82 3.75
CA GLY A 23 -12.18 -8.68 4.81
C GLY A 23 -13.70 -8.69 4.80
N VAL A 24 -14.26 -9.56 5.63
CA VAL A 24 -15.70 -9.63 5.90
C VAL A 24 -15.97 -9.45 7.39
N LEU A 25 -16.94 -8.61 7.73
CA LEU A 25 -17.53 -8.57 9.06
C LEU A 25 -18.76 -9.47 9.07
N LYS A 26 -18.76 -10.46 9.96
CA LYS A 26 -19.95 -11.26 10.27
C LYS A 26 -20.82 -10.48 11.25
N LEU A 27 -22.04 -10.16 10.84
CA LEU A 27 -23.04 -9.51 11.67
C LEU A 27 -23.81 -10.58 12.46
N ASP A 28 -24.33 -10.23 13.64
CA ASP A 28 -25.14 -11.14 14.47
C ASP A 28 -26.39 -11.67 13.75
N SER A 29 -26.82 -10.98 12.69
CA SER A 29 -27.89 -11.42 11.78
C SER A 29 -27.49 -12.55 10.82
N GLY A 30 -26.25 -13.04 10.88
CA GLY A 30 -25.69 -14.01 9.93
C GLY A 30 -25.30 -13.41 8.57
N LYS A 31 -25.49 -12.10 8.38
CA LYS A 31 -25.10 -11.39 7.16
C LYS A 31 -23.62 -11.03 7.17
N GLU A 32 -22.96 -11.09 6.02
CA GLU A 32 -21.58 -10.64 5.85
C GLU A 32 -21.53 -9.25 5.22
N LYS A 33 -20.65 -8.39 5.74
CA LYS A 33 -20.40 -7.05 5.19
C LYS A 33 -18.94 -6.92 4.77
N PRO A 34 -18.65 -6.54 3.51
CA PRO A 34 -17.28 -6.31 3.08
C PRO A 34 -16.68 -5.12 3.85
N VAL A 35 -15.45 -5.30 4.31
CA VAL A 35 -14.68 -4.27 5.02
C VAL A 35 -13.24 -4.21 4.53
N LYS A 36 -12.60 -3.06 4.71
CA LYS A 36 -11.15 -2.93 4.57
C LYS A 36 -10.50 -3.26 5.90
N GLN A 37 -9.58 -4.22 5.88
CA GLN A 37 -8.77 -4.58 7.04
C GLN A 37 -7.34 -4.12 6.83
N LYS A 38 -6.67 -3.74 7.92
CA LYS A 38 -5.24 -3.46 7.90
C LYS A 38 -4.51 -4.76 8.23
N ILE A 39 -3.53 -5.12 7.44
CA ILE A 39 -2.69 -6.29 7.66
C ILE A 39 -1.23 -5.90 7.62
N ASP A 40 -0.42 -6.57 8.44
CA ASP A 40 1.04 -6.56 8.33
C ASP A 40 1.44 -7.65 7.33
N CYS A 41 2.22 -7.29 6.32
CA CYS A 41 2.73 -8.20 5.32
C CYS A 41 3.90 -9.02 5.88
N GLN A 42 4.11 -10.20 5.31
CA GLN A 42 5.19 -11.10 5.75
C GLN A 42 6.58 -10.53 5.41
N ASP A 43 7.60 -11.08 6.06
CA ASP A 43 8.99 -10.72 5.78
C ASP A 43 9.33 -10.99 4.30
N GLY A 44 9.93 -9.98 3.64
CA GLY A 44 10.27 -10.03 2.22
C GLY A 44 9.21 -9.41 1.29
N GLU A 45 8.04 -9.06 1.82
CA GLU A 45 7.03 -8.33 1.06
C GLU A 45 7.32 -6.82 1.03
N GLU A 46 7.60 -6.31 -0.16
CA GLU A 46 7.94 -4.89 -0.36
C GLU A 46 6.84 -4.06 -1.01
N TYR A 47 5.73 -4.69 -1.44
CA TYR A 47 4.67 -4.03 -2.20
C TYR A 47 3.28 -4.41 -1.70
N CYS A 48 2.34 -3.47 -1.84
CA CYS A 48 0.91 -3.77 -1.74
C CYS A 48 0.32 -3.96 -3.12
N LEU A 49 -0.63 -4.88 -3.22
CA LEU A 49 -1.39 -5.15 -4.43
C LEU A 49 -2.82 -4.62 -4.32
N LYS A 50 -3.31 -4.10 -5.43
CA LYS A 50 -4.71 -3.77 -5.67
C LYS A 50 -5.13 -4.31 -7.03
N THR A 51 -6.18 -5.11 -7.08
CA THR A 51 -6.86 -5.45 -8.34
C THR A 51 -8.30 -4.94 -8.31
N TRP A 52 -8.99 -4.95 -9.44
CA TRP A 52 -10.42 -4.66 -9.45
C TRP A 52 -11.18 -5.46 -10.50
N THR A 53 -12.44 -5.75 -10.18
CA THR A 53 -13.40 -6.38 -11.08
C THR A 53 -14.61 -5.46 -11.24
N PHE A 54 -15.52 -5.78 -12.15
CA PHE A 54 -16.79 -5.06 -12.30
C PHE A 54 -17.93 -5.95 -11.79
N ASP A 55 -18.85 -5.38 -11.01
CA ASP A 55 -20.09 -6.07 -10.62
C ASP A 55 -21.11 -6.07 -11.79
N ASP A 56 -22.28 -6.69 -11.57
CA ASP A 56 -23.37 -6.75 -12.56
C ASP A 56 -23.89 -5.37 -12.98
N ASN A 57 -23.61 -4.32 -12.20
CA ASN A 57 -23.96 -2.93 -12.49
C ASN A 57 -22.78 -2.13 -13.07
N ASN A 58 -21.73 -2.81 -13.53
CA ASN A 58 -20.50 -2.22 -14.04
C ASN A 58 -19.77 -1.32 -13.03
N LYS A 59 -19.95 -1.57 -11.71
CA LYS A 59 -19.24 -0.85 -10.65
C LYS A 59 -17.94 -1.56 -10.31
N THR A 60 -16.89 -0.77 -10.12
CA THR A 60 -15.57 -1.28 -9.74
C THR A 60 -15.57 -1.83 -8.31
N VAL A 61 -15.20 -3.11 -8.17
CA VAL A 61 -15.02 -3.83 -6.91
C VAL A 61 -13.52 -4.04 -6.69
N PRO A 62 -12.86 -3.27 -5.81
CA PRO A 62 -11.43 -3.39 -5.58
C PRO A 62 -11.10 -4.54 -4.63
N HIS A 63 -10.13 -5.37 -5.00
CA HIS A 63 -9.50 -6.39 -4.17
C HIS A 63 -8.09 -5.93 -3.78
N ARG A 64 -7.68 -6.21 -2.56
CA ARG A 64 -6.45 -5.67 -1.97
C ARG A 64 -5.78 -6.72 -1.14
N GLN A 65 -4.46 -6.77 -1.19
CA GLN A 65 -3.63 -7.68 -0.42
C GLN A 65 -2.18 -7.19 -0.39
N CYS A 66 -1.33 -7.92 0.32
CA CYS A 66 0.11 -7.80 0.15
C CYS A 66 0.52 -8.33 -1.24
N GLY A 67 1.68 -7.93 -1.73
CA GLY A 67 2.16 -8.23 -3.08
C GLY A 67 2.42 -9.71 -3.34
N ASP A 68 2.83 -10.48 -2.33
CA ASP A 68 3.09 -11.94 -2.33
C ASP A 68 3.65 -12.49 -3.67
N GLY A 69 4.73 -11.89 -4.16
CA GLY A 69 5.37 -12.26 -5.44
C GLY A 69 4.63 -11.86 -6.72
N LEU A 70 3.39 -11.36 -6.63
CA LEU A 70 2.61 -10.80 -7.74
C LEU A 70 3.06 -9.38 -8.12
N CYS A 71 3.81 -8.73 -7.22
CA CYS A 71 4.38 -7.41 -7.41
C CYS A 71 5.92 -7.47 -7.36
N ALA A 72 6.56 -7.31 -8.52
CA ALA A 72 8.02 -7.17 -8.62
C ALA A 72 8.48 -5.70 -8.60
N SER A 73 7.59 -4.77 -8.97
CA SER A 73 7.85 -3.33 -9.01
C SER A 73 6.54 -2.55 -8.83
N GLU A 74 6.64 -1.24 -8.63
CA GLU A 74 5.47 -0.37 -8.71
C GLU A 74 4.99 -0.27 -10.15
N TYR A 75 3.69 -0.49 -10.38
CA TYR A 75 3.04 -0.31 -11.68
C TYR A 75 1.53 -0.24 -11.51
N CYS A 76 0.83 0.28 -12.52
CA CYS A 76 -0.61 0.18 -12.68
C CYS A 76 -0.94 -0.14 -14.13
N SER A 77 -1.85 -1.08 -14.34
CA SER A 77 -2.36 -1.47 -15.66
C SER A 77 -3.87 -1.59 -15.62
N ASP A 78 -4.53 -0.81 -16.46
CA ASP A 78 -5.98 -0.91 -16.67
C ASP A 78 -6.35 -2.15 -17.49
N GLU A 79 -5.43 -2.67 -18.32
CA GLU A 79 -5.66 -3.88 -19.13
C GLU A 79 -5.81 -5.12 -18.24
N THR A 80 -4.97 -5.22 -17.20
CA THR A 80 -5.01 -6.33 -16.24
C THR A 80 -5.75 -5.97 -14.96
N ASN A 81 -6.35 -4.76 -14.89
CA ASN A 81 -7.03 -4.22 -13.71
C ASN A 81 -6.21 -4.37 -12.42
N THR A 82 -4.90 -4.08 -12.48
CA THR A 82 -3.93 -4.40 -11.43
C THR A 82 -3.02 -3.21 -11.15
N CYS A 83 -2.75 -2.95 -9.87
CA CYS A 83 -1.81 -1.94 -9.38
C CYS A 83 -0.95 -2.52 -8.25
N CYS A 84 0.36 -2.33 -8.36
CA CYS A 84 1.36 -2.58 -7.33
C CYS A 84 1.96 -1.24 -6.88
N CYS A 85 2.09 -1.05 -5.57
CA CYS A 85 2.65 0.17 -5.00
C CYS A 85 3.49 -0.13 -3.78
N LYS A 86 4.45 0.74 -3.46
CA LYS A 86 5.33 0.60 -2.29
C LYS A 86 4.92 1.58 -1.19
N GLY A 87 4.96 1.11 0.06
CA GLY A 87 4.68 1.91 1.25
C GLY A 87 3.32 1.62 1.90
N ASN A 88 3.22 2.00 3.17
CA ASN A 88 2.09 1.62 4.02
C ASN A 88 0.76 2.12 3.44
N TYR A 89 -0.19 1.19 3.28
CA TYR A 89 -1.58 1.44 2.89
C TYR A 89 -1.76 2.05 1.48
N CYS A 90 -0.72 2.00 0.63
CA CYS A 90 -0.73 2.64 -0.69
C CYS A 90 -1.83 2.09 -1.61
N ASN A 91 -2.23 0.81 -1.43
CA ASN A 91 -3.31 0.17 -2.18
C ASN A 91 -4.73 0.65 -1.76
N GLY A 92 -4.82 1.68 -0.92
CA GLY A 92 -6.08 2.26 -0.43
C GLY A 92 -6.76 3.21 -1.43
N ALA A 93 -5.98 3.91 -2.26
CA ALA A 93 -6.49 4.94 -3.16
C ALA A 93 -7.35 4.35 -4.30
N SER A 94 -8.41 5.06 -4.69
CA SER A 94 -9.05 4.85 -5.99
C SER A 94 -8.05 5.23 -7.10
N SER A 95 -8.00 4.47 -8.19
CA SER A 95 -6.94 4.50 -9.22
C SER A 95 -6.90 5.81 -10.05
N THR A 96 -7.49 6.91 -9.57
CA THR A 96 -7.61 8.19 -10.27
C THR A 96 -6.43 9.13 -10.05
N SER A 97 -5.24 8.63 -9.70
CA SER A 97 -4.13 9.49 -9.27
C SER A 97 -2.84 9.18 -9.99
N LEU A 98 -2.37 10.09 -10.86
CA LEU A 98 -0.95 10.19 -11.23
C LEU A 98 -0.45 11.64 -11.45
N VAL A 99 -1.20 12.71 -11.11
CA VAL A 99 -0.82 14.11 -11.46
C VAL A 99 -0.40 15.01 -10.28
N MET A 100 -0.37 14.54 -9.03
CA MET A 100 -0.25 15.46 -7.87
C MET A 100 1.08 15.43 -7.08
N THR A 101 2.15 14.83 -7.59
CA THR A 101 3.45 14.81 -6.87
C THR A 101 4.50 15.80 -7.38
N SER A 102 4.24 16.55 -8.45
CA SER A 102 5.21 17.52 -9.00
C SER A 102 5.08 18.96 -8.46
N LEU A 103 4.09 19.28 -7.62
CA LEU A 103 3.83 20.68 -7.22
C LEU A 103 4.54 21.16 -5.93
N LEU A 104 5.17 20.28 -5.15
CA LEU A 104 5.77 20.68 -3.85
C LEU A 104 7.29 20.93 -3.87
N VAL A 105 7.98 20.68 -4.98
CA VAL A 105 9.44 20.95 -5.08
C VAL A 105 9.74 22.34 -5.66
N GLY A 106 8.75 23.05 -6.22
CA GLY A 106 8.94 24.36 -6.86
C GLY A 106 8.87 25.58 -5.94
N ALA A 107 8.28 25.48 -4.73
CA ALA A 107 8.02 26.65 -3.88
C ALA A 107 9.21 27.07 -2.99
N SER A 108 10.24 26.23 -2.82
CA SER A 108 11.42 26.58 -2.04
C SER A 108 12.54 27.25 -2.84
N ALA A 109 12.41 27.32 -4.17
CA ALA A 109 13.39 27.97 -5.05
C ALA A 109 13.18 29.50 -5.21
N TRP A 110 12.05 30.05 -4.74
CA TRP A 110 11.69 31.46 -4.98
C TRP A 110 11.74 32.37 -3.73
N LEU A 111 12.20 31.86 -2.59
CA LEU A 111 12.35 32.65 -1.35
C LEU A 111 13.81 33.02 -1.04
N ARG A 112 14.70 32.94 -2.03
CA ARG A 112 16.08 33.43 -1.94
C ARG A 112 16.44 34.31 -3.14
N LEU A 113 15.80 35.46 -3.24
CA LEU A 113 16.26 36.64 -3.98
C LEU A 113 15.81 37.89 -3.23
#